data_AF-A0A242D845-F1
#
_entry.id   AF-A0A242D845-F1
#
_cell.length_a   1.000
_cell.length_b   1.000
_cell.length_c   1.000
_cell.angle_alpha   90.00
_cell.angle_beta   90.00
_cell.angle_gamma   90.00
#
_symmetry.space_group_name_H-M   'P 1'
#
loop_
_entity.id
_entity.type
_entity.pdbx_description
1 polymer ?
#
loop_
_entity_poly.entity_id
_entity_poly.type
_entity_poly.pdbx_seq_one_letter_code
_entity_poly.pdbx_strand_id
1 'polypeptide(L)'
;MDIGSKLKKHRIQHQLTQEAVAEKLHVSRGTISSWETGRTFPDIEKLIYLSELYELSLDQLLKEDPIIMETIVTERKKLKRYKGLKIIGTCLLGLFLVYNLYWFTMVYPRNAKLKDWTHTDSNNYLEKNGYTFQAHDLKYPMFLPNGNISVANYKCGLFWISIDGDKVFVSVNTSDPALKGVKDKEDFGMIRMKRNDLNSSEYESLGDGNGELTRQLMIKHSTEFNKTYEAIERVWKEING
;
A
#
# COMPACT_ATOMS: atom_id res chain seq x y z
N MET A 1 33.51 41.87 15.50
CA MET A 1 32.90 43.08 14.89
C MET A 1 31.57 42.63 14.30
N ASP A 2 30.44 43.19 14.73
CA ASP A 2 29.13 42.76 14.23
C ASP A 2 28.91 43.16 12.77
N ILE A 3 27.93 42.54 12.10
CA ILE A 3 27.64 42.83 10.70
C ILE A 3 27.18 44.27 10.45
N GLY A 4 26.45 44.91 11.37
CA GLY A 4 25.98 46.29 11.21
C GLY A 4 27.16 47.26 11.11
N SER A 5 28.14 47.06 11.99
CA SER A 5 29.43 47.76 11.97
C SER A 5 30.20 47.51 10.67
N LYS A 6 30.20 46.27 10.13
CA LYS A 6 30.81 45.95 8.82
C LYS A 6 30.10 46.68 7.68
N LEU A 7 28.76 46.64 7.63
CA LEU A 7 27.96 47.32 6.60
C LEU A 7 28.22 48.82 6.60
N LYS A 8 28.21 49.46 7.77
CA LYS A 8 28.49 50.90 7.89
C LYS A 8 29.91 51.23 7.42
N LYS A 9 30.90 50.43 7.80
CA LYS A 9 32.29 50.61 7.39
C LYS A 9 32.43 50.55 5.87
N HIS A 10 31.90 49.51 5.24
CA HIS A 10 32.01 49.33 3.79
C HIS A 10 31.20 50.36 3.01
N ARG A 11 30.03 50.78 3.51
CA ARG A 11 29.28 51.90 2.93
C ARG A 11 30.12 53.17 2.87
N ILE A 12 30.79 53.53 3.98
CA ILE A 12 31.62 54.73 4.06
C ILE A 12 32.85 54.62 3.15
N GLN A 13 33.47 53.43 3.07
CA GLN A 13 34.60 53.19 2.17
C GLN A 13 34.23 53.38 0.69
N HIS A 14 33.00 53.03 0.31
CA HIS A 14 32.45 53.26 -1.02
C HIS A 14 31.82 54.65 -1.21
N GLN A 15 31.94 55.54 -0.21
CA GLN A 15 31.45 56.92 -0.26
C GLN A 15 29.93 57.03 -0.48
N LEU A 16 29.17 56.00 -0.08
CA LEU A 16 27.73 55.96 -0.24
C LEU A 16 27.01 56.52 1.00
N THR A 17 25.90 57.22 0.80
CA THR A 17 24.99 57.60 1.90
C THR A 17 24.05 56.46 2.24
N GLN A 18 23.45 56.46 3.43
CA GLN A 18 22.41 55.47 3.77
C GLN A 18 21.23 55.54 2.78
N GLU A 19 20.88 56.74 2.32
CA GLU A 19 19.85 56.98 1.31
C GLU A 19 20.23 56.32 -0.04
N ALA A 20 21.47 56.49 -0.50
CA ALA A 20 21.94 55.91 -1.75
C ALA A 20 21.95 54.37 -1.73
N VAL A 21 22.31 53.75 -0.59
CA VAL A 21 22.23 52.29 -0.43
C VAL A 21 20.76 51.85 -0.39
N ALA A 22 19.90 52.60 0.31
CA ALA A 22 18.48 52.29 0.40
C ALA A 22 17.79 52.29 -0.96
N GLU A 23 18.09 53.29 -1.80
CA GLU A 23 17.61 53.38 -3.18
C GLU A 23 18.07 52.17 -4.01
N LYS A 24 19.36 51.81 -3.95
CA LYS A 24 19.91 50.66 -4.69
C LYS A 24 19.30 49.32 -4.27
N LEU A 25 18.91 49.17 -3.01
CA LEU A 25 18.34 47.93 -2.47
C LEU A 25 16.80 47.90 -2.47
N HIS A 26 16.16 49.00 -2.89
CA HIS A 26 14.70 49.20 -2.82
C HIS A 26 14.14 49.00 -1.41
N VAL A 27 14.80 49.59 -0.41
CA VAL A 27 14.36 49.59 0.99
C VAL A 27 14.31 51.02 1.52
N SER A 28 13.77 51.23 2.72
CA SER A 28 13.81 52.56 3.35
C SER A 28 15.20 52.88 3.89
N ARG A 29 15.59 54.15 3.94
CA ARG A 29 16.81 54.58 4.64
C ARG A 29 16.81 54.21 6.13
N GLY A 30 15.62 54.18 6.75
CA GLY A 30 15.43 53.66 8.11
C GLY A 30 15.84 52.19 8.24
N THR A 31 15.57 51.37 7.22
CA THR A 31 15.99 49.96 7.15
C THR A 31 17.52 49.85 7.14
N ILE A 32 18.22 50.63 6.30
CA ILE A 32 19.69 50.66 6.29
C ILE A 32 20.25 51.10 7.64
N SER A 33 19.69 52.16 8.23
CA SER A 33 20.11 52.62 9.57
C SER A 33 19.86 51.56 10.65
N SER A 34 18.79 50.79 10.55
CA SER A 34 18.47 49.72 11.48
C SER A 34 19.48 48.58 11.38
N TRP A 35 19.87 48.18 10.16
CA TRP A 35 20.92 47.19 9.91
C TRP A 35 22.29 47.66 10.43
N GLU A 36 22.68 48.90 10.12
CA GLU A 36 23.96 49.47 10.57
C GLU A 36 24.08 49.65 12.09
N THR A 37 22.94 49.65 12.80
CA THR A 37 22.89 49.75 14.27
C THR A 37 22.56 48.42 14.95
N GLY A 38 22.47 47.31 14.20
CA GLY A 38 22.19 45.98 14.73
C GLY A 38 20.76 45.78 15.26
N ARG A 39 19.83 46.70 15.00
CA ARG A 39 18.43 46.61 15.46
C ARG A 39 17.62 45.58 14.69
N THR A 40 17.89 45.45 13.40
CA THR A 40 17.31 44.43 12.53
C THR A 40 18.43 43.86 11.66
N PHE A 41 18.13 42.77 10.96
CA PHE A 41 19.10 42.06 10.13
C PHE A 41 18.63 42.00 8.67
N PRO A 42 19.52 42.16 7.66
CA PRO A 42 19.13 41.98 6.25
C PRO A 42 18.83 40.51 5.95
N ASP A 43 17.85 40.21 5.10
CA ASP A 43 17.65 38.84 4.63
C ASP A 43 18.78 38.38 3.68
N ILE A 44 18.78 37.09 3.33
CA ILE A 44 19.80 36.49 2.44
C ILE A 44 19.90 37.21 1.09
N GLU A 45 18.77 37.65 0.53
CA GLU A 45 18.76 38.32 -0.77
C GLU A 45 19.45 39.68 -0.67
N LYS A 46 19.11 40.48 0.35
CA LYS A 46 19.76 41.77 0.61
C LYS A 46 21.23 41.62 0.99
N LEU A 47 21.61 40.55 1.68
CA LEU A 47 23.02 40.24 1.94
C LEU A 47 23.80 39.96 0.66
N ILE A 48 23.22 39.25 -0.32
CA ILE A 48 23.85 39.04 -1.63
C ILE A 48 24.04 40.39 -2.33
N TYR A 49 23.01 41.23 -2.38
CA TYR A 49 23.11 42.58 -2.97
C TYR A 49 24.16 43.46 -2.28
N LEU A 50 24.25 43.40 -0.95
CA LEU A 50 25.26 44.15 -0.19
C LEU A 50 26.67 43.62 -0.45
N SER A 51 26.81 42.31 -0.63
CA SER A 51 28.11 41.69 -0.97
C SER A 51 28.60 42.15 -2.35
N GLU A 52 27.69 42.26 -3.32
CA GLU A 52 27.99 42.80 -4.65
C GLU A 52 28.28 44.31 -4.60
N LEU A 53 27.45 45.08 -3.88
CA LEU A 53 27.57 46.53 -3.78
C LEU A 53 28.88 46.99 -3.13
N TYR A 54 29.40 46.21 -2.17
CA TYR A 54 30.61 46.51 -1.43
C TYR A 54 31.82 45.71 -1.88
N GLU A 55 31.69 44.93 -2.96
CA GLU A 55 32.76 44.09 -3.51
C GLU A 55 33.39 43.15 -2.46
N LEU A 56 32.55 42.54 -1.63
CA LEU A 56 32.94 41.59 -0.60
C LEU A 56 32.41 40.20 -0.93
N SER A 57 33.17 39.16 -0.58
CA SER A 57 32.58 37.83 -0.57
C SER A 57 31.52 37.75 0.54
N LEU A 58 30.45 36.99 0.29
CA LEU A 58 29.43 36.74 1.29
C LEU A 58 30.06 36.14 2.57
N ASP A 59 31.09 35.30 2.44
CA ASP A 59 31.86 34.81 3.58
C ASP A 59 32.56 35.93 4.36
N GLN A 60 33.12 36.96 3.72
CA GLN A 60 33.73 38.10 4.43
C GLN A 60 32.69 38.97 5.13
N LEU A 61 31.50 39.07 4.56
CA LEU A 61 30.38 39.81 5.12
C LEU A 61 29.74 39.08 6.31
N LEU A 62 29.65 37.75 6.25
CA LEU A 62 28.93 36.92 7.22
C LEU A 62 29.80 36.19 8.23
N LYS A 63 31.05 35.83 7.91
CA LYS A 63 31.95 35.21 8.90
C LYS A 63 32.16 36.20 10.03
N GLU A 64 32.04 35.67 11.26
CA GLU A 64 32.17 36.34 12.56
C GLU A 64 30.85 36.79 13.22
N ASP A 65 29.68 36.62 12.59
CA ASP A 65 28.39 36.90 13.26
C ASP A 65 27.61 35.59 13.56
N PRO A 66 27.52 35.17 14.84
CA PRO A 66 26.90 33.92 15.23
C PRO A 66 25.40 33.85 14.90
N ILE A 67 24.70 34.98 14.87
CA ILE A 67 23.25 35.05 14.62
C ILE A 67 22.95 34.68 13.16
N ILE A 68 23.79 35.13 12.23
CA ILE A 68 23.66 34.83 10.80
C ILE A 68 23.92 33.34 10.56
N MET A 69 24.97 32.81 11.17
CA MET A 69 25.31 31.41 11.01
C MET A 69 24.18 30.51 11.57
N GLU A 70 23.59 30.88 12.70
CA GLU A 70 22.45 30.17 13.27
C GLU A 70 21.21 30.22 12.36
N THR A 71 20.86 31.39 11.82
CA THR A 71 19.73 31.53 10.88
C THR A 71 19.93 30.73 9.59
N ILE A 72 21.12 30.75 8.99
CA ILE A 72 21.44 29.93 7.81
C ILE A 72 21.36 28.43 8.13
N VAL A 73 21.90 28.01 9.27
CA VAL A 73 21.86 26.59 9.70
C VAL A 73 20.43 26.14 9.96
N THR A 74 19.60 26.96 10.60
CA THR A 74 18.20 26.64 10.88
C THR A 74 17.35 26.57 9.61
N GLU A 75 17.48 27.54 8.69
CA GLU A 75 16.79 27.51 7.39
C GLU A 75 17.22 26.31 6.53
N ARG A 76 18.52 26.00 6.52
CA ARG A 76 19.03 24.79 5.84
C ARG A 76 18.44 23.51 6.43
N LYS A 77 18.31 23.42 7.76
CA LYS A 77 17.66 22.28 8.45
C LYS A 77 16.17 22.19 8.08
N LYS A 78 15.43 23.31 8.09
CA LYS A 78 14.02 23.36 7.67
C LYS A 78 13.85 22.89 6.23
N LEU A 79 14.67 23.39 5.31
CA LEU A 79 14.62 23.00 3.90
C LEU A 79 14.92 21.52 3.71
N LYS A 80 15.94 20.97 4.39
CA LYS A 80 16.23 19.53 4.36
C LYS A 80 15.03 18.71 4.87
N ARG A 81 14.41 19.12 5.97
CA ARG A 81 13.21 18.48 6.54
C ARG A 81 12.02 18.54 5.57
N TYR A 82 11.75 19.70 4.96
CA TYR A 82 10.70 19.87 3.96
C TYR A 82 10.93 18.97 2.74
N LYS A 83 12.16 18.93 2.20
CA LYS A 83 12.52 18.04 1.09
C LYS A 83 12.28 16.57 1.45
N GLY A 84 12.69 16.15 2.65
CA GLY A 84 12.42 14.80 3.15
C GLY A 84 10.93 14.49 3.25
N LEU A 85 10.15 15.40 3.86
CA LEU A 85 8.70 15.22 4.00
C LEU A 85 7.98 15.19 2.64
N LYS A 86 8.41 16.02 1.69
CA LYS A 86 7.91 16.03 0.31
C LYS A 86 8.17 14.70 -0.40
N ILE A 87 9.37 14.14 -0.25
CA ILE A 87 9.70 12.82 -0.82
C ILE A 87 8.80 11.74 -0.21
N ILE A 88 8.67 11.70 1.12
CA ILE A 88 7.79 10.75 1.81
C ILE A 88 6.35 10.88 1.31
N GLY A 89 5.81 12.10 1.24
CA GLY A 89 4.46 12.33 0.73
C GLY A 89 4.27 11.87 -0.73
N THR A 90 5.28 12.09 -1.58
CA THR A 90 5.27 11.64 -2.97
C THR A 90 5.30 10.10 -3.06
N CYS A 91 6.11 9.44 -2.24
CA CYS A 91 6.14 7.97 -2.17
C CYS A 91 4.81 7.39 -1.68
N LEU A 92 4.20 7.98 -0.66
CA LEU A 92 2.89 7.55 -0.14
C LEU A 92 1.79 7.69 -1.20
N LEU A 93 1.79 8.80 -1.95
CA LEU A 93 0.87 8.98 -3.07
C LEU A 93 1.09 7.93 -4.16
N GLY A 94 2.35 7.64 -4.50
CA GLY A 94 2.68 6.58 -5.46
C GLY A 94 2.17 5.20 -5.01
N LEU A 95 2.38 4.83 -3.75
CA LEU A 95 1.88 3.59 -3.17
C LEU A 95 0.35 3.53 -3.21
N PHE A 96 -0.33 4.62 -2.87
CA PHE A 96 -1.79 4.71 -2.97
C PHE A 96 -2.29 4.50 -4.40
N LEU A 97 -1.63 5.09 -5.40
CA LEU A 97 -2.01 4.90 -6.80
C LEU A 97 -1.76 3.47 -7.29
N VAL A 98 -0.61 2.87 -6.96
CA VAL A 98 -0.32 1.46 -7.29
C VAL A 98 -1.36 0.53 -6.67
N TYR A 99 -1.74 0.80 -5.42
CA TYR A 99 -2.77 0.05 -4.71
C TYR A 99 -4.13 0.13 -5.41
N ASN A 100 -4.57 1.34 -5.77
CA ASN A 100 -5.83 1.53 -6.51
C ASN A 100 -5.79 0.89 -7.89
N LEU A 101 -4.65 0.98 -8.60
CA LEU A 101 -4.46 0.35 -9.90
C LEU A 101 -4.56 -1.18 -9.78
N TYR A 102 -3.95 -1.78 -8.77
CA TYR A 102 -4.10 -3.20 -8.47
C TYR A 102 -5.57 -3.55 -8.22
N TRP A 103 -6.28 -2.78 -7.39
CA TRP A 103 -7.70 -3.01 -7.13
C TRP A 103 -8.56 -2.96 -8.38
N PHE A 104 -8.35 -1.95 -9.22
CA PHE A 104 -9.10 -1.75 -10.45
C PHE A 104 -8.81 -2.82 -11.51
N THR A 105 -7.56 -3.29 -11.60
CA THR A 105 -7.14 -4.24 -12.64
C THR A 105 -7.32 -5.71 -12.22
N MET A 106 -7.10 -6.02 -10.96
CA MET A 106 -7.09 -7.41 -10.46
C MET A 106 -8.38 -7.77 -9.72
N VAL A 107 -8.90 -6.90 -8.86
CA VAL A 107 -9.98 -7.28 -7.94
C VAL A 107 -11.36 -6.97 -8.53
N TYR A 108 -11.55 -5.74 -8.99
CA TYR A 108 -12.85 -5.28 -9.51
C TYR A 108 -13.40 -6.16 -10.64
N PRO A 109 -12.62 -6.57 -11.67
CA PRO A 109 -13.15 -7.39 -12.75
C PRO A 109 -13.61 -8.78 -12.28
N ARG A 110 -12.98 -9.35 -11.25
CA ARG A 110 -13.38 -10.66 -10.69
C ARG A 110 -14.69 -10.55 -9.93
N ASN A 111 -14.86 -9.53 -9.08
CA ASN A 111 -16.13 -9.25 -8.40
C ASN A 111 -17.26 -8.98 -9.43
N ALA A 112 -16.96 -8.28 -10.53
CA ALA A 112 -17.94 -7.98 -11.56
C ALA A 112 -18.53 -9.24 -12.24
N LYS A 113 -17.78 -10.35 -12.28
CA LYS A 113 -18.26 -11.64 -12.79
C LYS A 113 -19.27 -12.34 -11.86
N LEU A 114 -19.36 -11.89 -10.60
CA LEU A 114 -20.36 -12.36 -9.64
C LEU A 114 -21.67 -11.56 -9.71
N LYS A 115 -21.78 -10.51 -10.55
CA LYS A 115 -22.95 -9.62 -10.52
C LYS A 115 -24.27 -10.36 -10.77
N ASP A 116 -24.26 -11.37 -11.64
CA ASP A 116 -25.44 -12.11 -12.06
C ASP A 116 -25.71 -13.35 -11.18
N TRP A 117 -24.92 -13.55 -10.13
CA TRP A 117 -25.15 -14.58 -9.12
C TRP A 117 -26.28 -14.14 -8.18
N THR A 118 -26.90 -15.07 -7.48
CA THR A 118 -27.87 -14.77 -6.42
C THR A 118 -27.11 -14.26 -5.19
N HIS A 119 -27.38 -13.03 -4.76
CA HIS A 119 -26.67 -12.39 -3.65
C HIS A 119 -27.39 -12.60 -2.32
N THR A 120 -26.62 -12.87 -1.27
CA THR A 120 -27.06 -12.80 0.12
C THR A 120 -26.15 -11.85 0.90
N ASP A 121 -26.46 -11.56 2.16
CA ASP A 121 -25.62 -10.68 2.99
C ASP A 121 -24.17 -11.18 3.11
N SER A 122 -23.99 -12.50 3.10
CA SER A 122 -22.70 -13.16 3.36
C SER A 122 -22.07 -13.85 2.16
N ASN A 123 -22.83 -14.27 1.14
CA ASN A 123 -22.34 -15.13 0.05
C ASN A 123 -23.09 -14.92 -1.27
N ASN A 124 -22.47 -15.32 -2.38
CA ASN A 124 -23.08 -15.33 -3.72
C ASN A 124 -23.27 -16.77 -4.17
N TYR A 125 -24.39 -17.06 -4.83
CA TYR A 125 -24.75 -18.39 -5.28
C TYR A 125 -25.01 -18.46 -6.78
N LEU A 126 -24.54 -19.52 -7.43
CA LEU A 126 -24.81 -19.81 -8.83
C LEU A 126 -25.32 -21.23 -8.98
N GLU A 127 -26.47 -21.41 -9.60
CA GLU A 127 -26.95 -22.72 -10.03
C GLU A 127 -26.60 -22.96 -11.50
N LYS A 128 -25.83 -24.01 -11.78
CA LYS A 128 -25.40 -24.34 -13.15
C LYS A 128 -25.16 -25.85 -13.28
N ASN A 129 -25.74 -26.46 -14.31
CA ASN A 129 -25.59 -27.89 -14.62
C ASN A 129 -25.91 -28.85 -13.45
N GLY A 130 -26.91 -28.51 -12.62
CA GLY A 130 -27.32 -29.32 -11.46
C GLY A 130 -26.41 -29.20 -10.22
N TYR A 131 -25.47 -28.26 -10.23
CA TYR A 131 -24.65 -27.90 -9.07
C TYR A 131 -25.02 -26.49 -8.58
N THR A 132 -24.96 -26.31 -7.27
CA THR A 132 -24.98 -24.98 -6.65
C THR A 132 -23.55 -24.63 -6.24
N PHE A 133 -23.06 -23.50 -6.71
CA PHE A 133 -21.75 -22.94 -6.37
C PHE A 133 -21.92 -21.78 -5.41
N GLN A 134 -20.93 -21.55 -4.57
CA GLN A 134 -20.85 -20.39 -3.71
C GLN A 134 -19.49 -19.70 -3.83
N ALA A 135 -19.49 -18.37 -3.77
CA ALA A 135 -18.29 -17.53 -3.81
C ALA A 135 -18.55 -16.23 -3.05
N HIS A 136 -17.52 -15.72 -2.35
CA HIS A 136 -17.64 -14.47 -1.61
C HIS A 136 -17.15 -13.29 -2.44
N ASP A 137 -17.84 -12.15 -2.31
CA ASP A 137 -17.29 -10.87 -2.75
C ASP A 137 -16.00 -10.55 -2.00
N LEU A 138 -15.06 -9.93 -2.69
CA LEU A 138 -13.95 -9.23 -2.04
C LEU A 138 -14.44 -7.85 -1.61
N LYS A 139 -15.12 -7.79 -0.46
CA LYS A 139 -15.75 -6.56 0.07
C LYS A 139 -14.77 -5.59 0.68
N TYR A 140 -13.63 -6.09 1.17
CA TYR A 140 -12.65 -5.28 1.87
C TYR A 140 -11.33 -5.19 1.12
N PRO A 141 -10.59 -4.08 1.29
CA PRO A 141 -9.22 -3.83 0.84
C PRO A 141 -8.16 -4.86 1.32
N MET A 142 -8.42 -6.16 1.21
CA MET A 142 -7.52 -7.24 1.60
C MET A 142 -6.73 -7.71 0.38
N PHE A 143 -5.44 -8.00 0.60
CA PHE A 143 -4.64 -8.72 -0.38
C PHE A 143 -5.34 -10.05 -0.71
N LEU A 144 -5.44 -10.41 -1.99
CA LEU A 144 -5.93 -11.71 -2.42
C LEU A 144 -4.98 -12.80 -1.87
N PRO A 145 -5.32 -13.52 -0.78
CA PRO A 145 -4.33 -14.30 -0.03
C PRO A 145 -3.69 -15.39 -0.90
N ASN A 146 -4.47 -15.97 -1.81
CA ASN A 146 -4.02 -16.91 -2.83
C ASN A 146 -4.30 -16.40 -4.26
N GLY A 147 -4.42 -15.08 -4.44
CA GLY A 147 -4.53 -14.45 -5.77
C GLY A 147 -5.89 -14.56 -6.48
N ASN A 148 -6.95 -15.04 -5.83
CA ASN A 148 -8.21 -15.40 -6.47
C ASN A 148 -9.44 -15.26 -5.53
N ILE A 149 -10.64 -15.26 -6.10
CA ILE A 149 -11.90 -15.50 -5.40
C ILE A 149 -12.10 -17.01 -5.27
N SER A 150 -12.17 -17.50 -4.04
CA SER A 150 -12.45 -18.91 -3.78
C SER A 150 -13.87 -19.28 -4.22
N VAL A 151 -13.99 -20.48 -4.80
CA VAL A 151 -15.27 -21.04 -5.25
C VAL A 151 -15.43 -22.44 -4.67
N ALA A 152 -16.59 -22.70 -4.08
CA ALA A 152 -16.94 -24.01 -3.56
C ALA A 152 -18.28 -24.49 -4.13
N ASN A 153 -18.54 -25.80 -4.11
CA ASN A 153 -19.92 -26.28 -4.24
C ASN A 153 -20.67 -26.11 -2.90
N TYR A 154 -21.99 -26.06 -2.97
CA TYR A 154 -22.85 -25.85 -1.82
C TYR A 154 -23.91 -26.95 -1.71
N LYS A 155 -23.89 -27.70 -0.61
CA LYS A 155 -24.90 -28.68 -0.22
C LYS A 155 -25.30 -29.69 -1.32
N CYS A 156 -24.37 -30.05 -2.22
CA CYS A 156 -24.63 -31.00 -3.29
C CYS A 156 -23.53 -32.06 -3.43
N GLY A 157 -23.93 -33.32 -3.53
CA GLY A 157 -23.02 -34.47 -3.69
C GLY A 157 -22.32 -34.92 -2.40
N LEU A 158 -21.50 -35.97 -2.56
CA LEU A 158 -20.75 -36.60 -1.47
C LEU A 158 -19.64 -35.71 -0.89
N PHE A 159 -19.05 -34.84 -1.72
CA PHE A 159 -17.91 -34.01 -1.34
C PHE A 159 -18.29 -32.54 -1.32
N TRP A 160 -17.91 -31.84 -0.25
CA TRP A 160 -17.73 -30.41 -0.29
C TRP A 160 -16.30 -30.12 -0.74
N ILE A 161 -16.16 -29.37 -1.83
CA ILE A 161 -14.90 -29.05 -2.48
C ILE A 161 -14.84 -27.54 -2.64
N SER A 162 -13.71 -26.94 -2.29
CA SER A 162 -13.41 -25.54 -2.54
C SER A 162 -12.06 -25.39 -3.24
N ILE A 163 -12.01 -24.54 -4.25
CA ILE A 163 -10.77 -24.11 -4.90
C ILE A 163 -10.42 -22.72 -4.41
N ASP A 164 -9.20 -22.57 -3.91
CA ASP A 164 -8.62 -21.28 -3.55
C ASP A 164 -7.17 -21.25 -4.04
N GLY A 165 -7.01 -20.79 -5.28
CA GLY A 165 -5.71 -20.56 -5.90
C GLY A 165 -5.06 -21.86 -6.32
N ASP A 166 -3.89 -22.13 -5.75
CA ASP A 166 -3.15 -23.38 -5.93
C ASP A 166 -3.59 -24.49 -4.94
N LYS A 167 -4.60 -24.23 -4.10
CA LYS A 167 -5.08 -25.16 -3.09
C LYS A 167 -6.50 -25.65 -3.40
N VAL A 168 -6.74 -26.90 -3.03
CA VAL A 168 -8.07 -27.52 -3.03
C VAL A 168 -8.35 -28.03 -1.64
N PHE A 169 -9.53 -27.66 -1.12
CA PHE A 169 -10.04 -28.08 0.17
C PHE A 169 -11.15 -29.08 -0.08
N VAL A 170 -11.12 -30.19 0.64
CA VAL A 170 -12.11 -31.26 0.49
C VAL A 170 -12.57 -31.68 1.88
N SER A 171 -13.88 -31.77 2.04
CA SER A 171 -14.51 -32.44 3.16
C SER A 171 -15.69 -33.26 2.66
N VAL A 172 -16.18 -34.14 3.53
CA VAL A 172 -17.25 -35.07 3.18
C VAL A 172 -18.58 -34.52 3.69
N ASN A 173 -19.59 -34.55 2.84
CA ASN A 173 -20.96 -34.26 3.25
C ASN A 173 -21.51 -35.44 4.06
N THR A 174 -21.40 -35.37 5.38
CA THR A 174 -21.77 -36.46 6.30
C THR A 174 -23.24 -36.88 6.28
N SER A 175 -24.08 -36.07 5.62
CA SER A 175 -25.51 -36.32 5.41
C SER A 175 -25.82 -37.05 4.10
N ASP A 176 -24.82 -37.28 3.24
CA ASP A 176 -25.00 -37.95 1.96
C ASP A 176 -25.48 -39.41 2.15
N PRO A 177 -26.49 -39.88 1.39
CA PRO A 177 -26.99 -41.26 1.48
C PRO A 177 -25.91 -42.34 1.29
N ALA A 178 -24.84 -42.05 0.53
CA ALA A 178 -23.72 -42.98 0.31
C ALA A 178 -22.94 -43.30 1.60
N LEU A 179 -23.12 -42.51 2.65
CA LEU A 179 -22.44 -42.65 3.95
C LEU A 179 -23.32 -43.29 5.03
N LYS A 180 -24.50 -43.78 4.66
CA LYS A 180 -25.40 -44.45 5.60
C LYS A 180 -24.70 -45.70 6.17
N GLY A 181 -24.48 -45.71 7.49
CA GLY A 181 -23.86 -46.84 8.20
C GLY A 181 -22.36 -46.70 8.48
N VAL A 182 -21.71 -45.62 8.04
CA VAL A 182 -20.33 -45.30 8.44
C VAL A 182 -20.32 -44.84 9.90
N LYS A 183 -19.58 -45.54 10.76
CA LYS A 183 -19.56 -45.34 12.22
C LYS A 183 -18.58 -44.25 12.67
N ASP A 184 -17.40 -44.20 12.06
CA ASP A 184 -16.27 -43.37 12.52
C ASP A 184 -16.23 -42.00 11.80
N LYS A 185 -17.32 -41.23 11.93
CA LYS A 185 -17.46 -39.94 11.23
C LYS A 185 -16.54 -38.83 11.78
N GLU A 186 -15.94 -39.05 12.94
CA GLU A 186 -15.02 -38.09 13.59
C GLU A 186 -13.70 -37.94 12.81
N ASP A 187 -13.29 -38.97 12.07
CA ASP A 187 -12.06 -38.99 11.28
C ASP A 187 -12.19 -38.35 9.89
N PHE A 188 -13.38 -37.87 9.50
CA PHE A 188 -13.54 -37.24 8.19
C PHE A 188 -12.59 -36.05 8.03
N GLY A 189 -12.59 -35.08 8.95
CA GLY A 189 -11.75 -33.88 8.83
C GLY A 189 -11.90 -33.12 7.50
N MET A 190 -11.25 -31.97 7.39
CA MET A 190 -11.08 -31.29 6.10
C MET A 190 -9.64 -31.52 5.65
N ILE A 191 -9.44 -31.93 4.39
CA ILE A 191 -8.11 -32.07 3.82
C ILE A 191 -7.81 -30.91 2.87
N ARG A 192 -6.56 -30.47 2.86
CA ARG A 192 -6.01 -29.48 1.93
C ARG A 192 -4.93 -30.12 1.08
N MET A 193 -5.03 -29.90 -0.24
CA MET A 193 -4.10 -30.45 -1.24
C MET A 193 -3.66 -29.38 -2.23
N LYS A 194 -2.56 -29.65 -2.94
CA LYS A 194 -2.15 -28.84 -4.10
C LYS A 194 -3.06 -29.15 -5.29
N ARG A 195 -3.55 -28.11 -5.95
CA ARG A 195 -4.48 -28.21 -7.08
C ARG A 195 -3.90 -28.98 -8.27
N ASN A 196 -2.60 -28.83 -8.50
CA ASN A 196 -1.91 -29.52 -9.60
C ASN A 196 -1.47 -30.95 -9.22
N ASP A 197 -1.80 -31.43 -8.02
CA ASP A 197 -1.33 -32.71 -7.50
C ASP A 197 -2.37 -33.37 -6.57
N LEU A 198 -3.61 -33.51 -7.06
CA LEU A 198 -4.73 -34.08 -6.30
C LEU A 198 -4.59 -35.59 -6.01
N ASN A 199 -3.68 -36.26 -6.72
CA ASN A 199 -3.43 -37.68 -6.58
C ASN A 199 -2.33 -38.01 -5.57
N SER A 200 -1.55 -37.02 -5.12
CA SER A 200 -0.50 -37.24 -4.13
C SER A 200 -1.02 -37.79 -2.82
N SER A 201 -0.24 -38.65 -2.19
CA SER A 201 -0.49 -39.09 -0.81
C SER A 201 -0.32 -37.95 0.19
N GLU A 202 0.34 -36.86 -0.19
CA GLU A 202 0.56 -35.70 0.66
C GLU A 202 -0.71 -34.81 0.71
N TYR A 203 -1.27 -34.68 1.91
CA TYR A 203 -2.32 -33.72 2.23
C TYR A 203 -2.10 -33.16 3.63
N GLU A 204 -2.72 -32.02 3.91
CA GLU A 204 -2.75 -31.44 5.25
C GLU A 204 -4.15 -31.55 5.83
N SER A 205 -4.27 -32.07 7.04
CA SER A 205 -5.54 -32.08 7.76
C SER A 205 -5.80 -30.73 8.45
N LEU A 206 -7.04 -30.28 8.37
CA LEU A 206 -7.54 -29.06 8.97
C LEU A 206 -8.71 -29.40 9.91
N GLY A 207 -8.63 -28.93 11.17
CA GLY A 207 -9.67 -29.13 12.18
C GLY A 207 -9.47 -30.38 13.04
N ASP A 208 -10.57 -30.86 13.64
CA ASP A 208 -10.55 -31.85 14.73
C ASP A 208 -10.40 -33.31 14.27
N GLY A 209 -10.23 -33.57 12.97
CA GLY A 209 -10.03 -34.92 12.40
C GLY A 209 -8.68 -35.06 11.72
N ASN A 210 -8.21 -36.29 11.49
CA ASN A 210 -6.95 -36.55 10.79
C ASN A 210 -7.05 -36.51 9.25
N GLY A 211 -8.27 -36.45 8.69
CA GLY A 211 -8.50 -36.34 7.24
C GLY A 211 -8.44 -37.65 6.46
N GLU A 212 -8.07 -38.75 7.12
CA GLU A 212 -7.76 -40.03 6.48
C GLU A 212 -9.00 -40.65 5.84
N LEU A 213 -10.13 -40.62 6.54
CA LEU A 213 -11.37 -41.18 6.00
C LEU A 213 -11.89 -40.35 4.81
N THR A 214 -11.71 -39.02 4.83
CA THR A 214 -12.00 -38.17 3.66
C THR A 214 -11.11 -38.55 2.49
N ARG A 215 -9.81 -38.76 2.71
CA ARG A 215 -8.89 -39.17 1.65
C ARG A 215 -9.25 -40.53 1.06
N GLN A 216 -9.58 -41.50 1.89
CA GLN A 216 -10.00 -42.85 1.46
C GLN A 216 -11.30 -42.80 0.64
N LEU A 217 -12.29 -42.03 1.08
CA LEU A 217 -13.53 -41.84 0.32
C LEU A 217 -13.27 -41.14 -1.01
N MET A 218 -12.41 -40.13 -1.04
CA MET A 218 -12.04 -39.44 -2.27
C MET A 218 -11.40 -40.39 -3.28
N ILE A 219 -10.57 -41.34 -2.84
CA ILE A 219 -10.01 -42.39 -3.71
C ILE A 219 -11.10 -43.37 -4.17
N LYS A 220 -11.91 -43.87 -3.23
CA LYS A 220 -12.98 -44.84 -3.49
C LYS A 220 -14.06 -44.31 -4.43
N HIS A 221 -14.41 -43.03 -4.30
CA HIS A 221 -15.42 -42.33 -5.10
C HIS A 221 -14.77 -41.31 -6.05
N SER A 222 -13.59 -41.63 -6.57
CA SER A 222 -12.79 -40.74 -7.43
C SER A 222 -13.52 -40.21 -8.65
N THR A 223 -14.42 -41.00 -9.26
CA THR A 223 -15.22 -40.55 -10.41
C THR A 223 -16.18 -39.42 -10.02
N GLU A 224 -16.84 -39.53 -8.87
CA GLU A 224 -17.76 -38.50 -8.37
C GLU A 224 -17.01 -37.25 -7.91
N PHE A 225 -15.87 -37.46 -7.22
CA PHE A 225 -14.96 -36.39 -6.83
C PHE A 225 -14.49 -35.60 -8.05
N ASN A 226 -13.92 -36.27 -9.06
CA ASN A 226 -13.38 -35.63 -10.26
C ASN A 226 -14.46 -34.85 -11.01
N LYS A 227 -15.65 -35.43 -11.17
CA LYS A 227 -16.78 -34.75 -11.82
C LYS A 227 -17.17 -33.45 -11.10
N THR A 228 -17.22 -33.49 -9.77
CA THR A 228 -17.54 -32.31 -8.95
C THR A 228 -16.42 -31.28 -8.99
N TYR A 229 -15.16 -31.73 -8.88
CA TYR A 229 -13.99 -30.88 -9.00
C TYR A 229 -13.93 -30.16 -10.37
N GLU A 230 -14.12 -30.88 -11.48
CA GLU A 230 -14.15 -30.28 -12.83
C GLU A 230 -15.29 -29.27 -13.03
N ALA A 231 -16.43 -29.48 -12.36
CA ALA A 231 -17.53 -28.52 -12.37
C ALA A 231 -17.12 -27.22 -11.65
N ILE A 232 -16.51 -27.34 -10.47
CA ILE A 232 -16.01 -26.19 -9.69
C ILE A 232 -14.86 -25.50 -10.41
N GLU A 233 -13.92 -26.25 -10.98
CA GLU A 233 -12.75 -25.69 -11.68
C GLU A 233 -13.17 -24.82 -12.87
N ARG A 234 -14.21 -25.22 -13.61
CA ARG A 234 -14.77 -24.40 -14.70
C ARG A 234 -15.31 -23.07 -14.18
N VAL A 235 -16.13 -23.10 -13.12
CA VAL A 235 -16.69 -21.88 -12.52
C VAL A 235 -15.59 -21.01 -11.91
N TRP A 236 -14.60 -21.62 -11.25
CA TRP A 236 -13.44 -20.92 -10.70
C TRP A 236 -12.62 -20.23 -11.79
N LYS A 237 -12.40 -20.89 -12.95
CA LYS A 237 -11.73 -20.29 -14.12
C LYS A 237 -12.56 -19.15 -14.72
N GLU A 238 -13.87 -19.30 -14.80
CA GLU A 238 -14.76 -18.23 -15.27
C GLU A 238 -14.57 -16.97 -14.42
N ILE A 239 -14.52 -17.09 -13.10
CA ILE A 239 -14.32 -15.96 -12.17
C ILE A 239 -12.88 -15.43 -12.20
N ASN A 240 -11.88 -16.31 -12.13
CA ASN A 240 -10.50 -15.92 -11.82
C ASN A 240 -9.56 -15.81 -13.02
N GLY A 241 -9.94 -16.36 -14.17
CA GLY A 241 -9.21 -16.29 -15.44
C GLY A 241 -9.42 -15.01 -16.23
#